data_AF-A0A9D8HHB6-F1
#
_entry.id   AF-A0A9D8HHB6-F1
#
_cell.length_a   1.000
_cell.length_b   1.000
_cell.length_c   1.000
_cell.angle_alpha   90.00
_cell.angle_beta   90.00
_cell.angle_gamma   90.00
#
_symmetry.space_group_name_H-M   'P 1'
#
loop_
_entity.id
_entity.type
_entity.pdbx_description
1 polymer ?
#
loop_
_entity_poly.entity_id
_entity_poly.type
_entity_poly.pdbx_seq_one_letter_code
_entity_poly.pdbx_strand_id
1 'polypeptide(L)'
;MARVKELPGLATEFAALAKEYVRQRTVEPAKALGRIAGLGMAAALLLSLAALFLAVAGMRLIVDALPDGHIWSGFGYILASIGLFITAGLVGWRAFR
;
A
#
# COMPACT_ATOMS: atom_id res chain seq x y z
N MET A 1 -8.82 -44.20 42.40
CA MET A 1 -9.11 -42.90 43.03
C MET A 1 -8.32 -41.83 42.28
N ALA A 2 -8.94 -41.19 41.29
CA ALA A 2 -8.30 -40.13 40.51
C ALA A 2 -8.08 -38.92 41.42
N ARG A 3 -6.85 -38.43 41.43
CA ARG A 3 -6.30 -37.52 42.42
C ARG A 3 -6.92 -36.13 42.21
N VAL A 4 -7.84 -35.72 43.09
CA VAL A 4 -8.51 -34.39 43.09
C VAL A 4 -7.50 -33.22 43.07
N LYS A 5 -6.24 -33.49 43.42
CA LYS A 5 -5.09 -32.56 43.34
C LYS A 5 -4.60 -32.26 41.92
N GLU A 6 -5.06 -32.98 40.89
CA GLU A 6 -4.70 -32.77 39.48
C GLU A 6 -5.65 -31.84 38.74
N LEU A 7 -6.84 -31.59 39.29
CA LEU A 7 -7.84 -30.66 38.72
C LEU A 7 -7.31 -29.22 38.51
N PRO A 8 -6.62 -28.59 39.49
CA PRO A 8 -6.03 -27.26 39.24
C PRO A 8 -4.87 -27.30 38.24
N GLY A 9 -4.13 -28.41 38.18
CA GLY A 9 -3.07 -28.63 37.19
C GLY A 9 -3.62 -28.68 35.76
N LEU A 10 -4.65 -29.52 35.53
CA LEU A 10 -5.33 -29.60 34.24
C LEU A 10 -5.97 -28.28 33.84
N ALA A 11 -6.63 -27.56 34.76
CA ALA A 11 -7.23 -26.27 34.46
C ALA A 11 -6.18 -25.24 33.99
N THR A 12 -4.99 -25.26 34.60
CA THR A 12 -3.87 -24.39 34.21
C THR A 12 -3.31 -24.77 32.85
N GLU A 13 -3.23 -26.07 32.55
CA GLU A 13 -2.76 -26.62 31.28
C GLU A 13 -3.74 -26.32 30.13
N PHE A 14 -5.04 -26.46 30.36
CA PHE A 14 -6.08 -26.03 29.41
C PHE A 14 -6.07 -24.52 29.18
N ALA A 15 -5.87 -23.71 30.23
CA ALA A 15 -5.75 -22.27 30.10
C ALA A 15 -4.50 -21.89 29.27
N ALA A 16 -3.39 -22.60 29.46
CA ALA A 16 -2.17 -22.43 28.66
C ALA A 16 -2.40 -22.80 27.18
N LEU A 17 -3.05 -23.94 26.91
CA LEU A 17 -3.40 -24.37 25.56
C LEU A 17 -4.36 -23.38 24.87
N ALA A 18 -5.38 -22.90 25.58
CA ALA A 18 -6.32 -21.90 25.06
C ALA A 18 -5.60 -20.59 24.71
N LYS A 19 -4.69 -20.13 25.58
CA LYS A 19 -3.87 -18.93 25.33
C LYS A 19 -2.96 -19.11 24.11
N GLU A 20 -2.30 -20.26 23.99
CA GLU A 20 -1.43 -20.58 22.86
C GLU A 20 -2.22 -20.63 21.55
N TYR A 21 -3.43 -21.22 21.57
CA TYR A 21 -4.33 -21.25 20.42
C TYR A 21 -4.76 -19.85 19.98
N VAL A 22 -5.14 -18.97 20.91
CA VAL A 22 -5.48 -17.58 20.60
C VAL A 22 -4.27 -16.86 20.00
N ARG A 23 -3.07 -17.06 20.54
CA ARG A 23 -1.85 -16.47 19.99
C ARG A 23 -1.57 -16.92 18.56
N GLN A 24 -1.67 -18.21 18.28
CA GLN A 24 -1.45 -18.77 16.94
C GLN A 24 -2.54 -18.36 15.94
N ARG A 25 -3.80 -18.23 16.39
CA ARG A 25 -4.93 -17.91 15.51
C ARG A 25 -5.16 -16.42 15.30
N THR A 26 -4.71 -15.55 16.21
CA THR A 26 -5.00 -14.11 16.13
C THR A 26 -3.74 -13.25 16.12
N VAL A 27 -2.82 -13.43 17.07
CA VAL A 27 -1.68 -12.53 17.24
C VAL A 27 -0.63 -12.71 16.14
N GLU A 28 -0.26 -13.96 15.84
CA GLU A 28 0.72 -14.23 14.78
C GLU A 28 0.20 -13.87 13.39
N PRO A 29 -1.05 -14.21 13.01
CA PRO A 29 -1.65 -13.76 11.76
C PRO A 29 -1.80 -12.24 11.68
N ALA A 30 -2.22 -11.57 12.76
CA ALA A 30 -2.35 -10.11 12.79
C ALA A 30 -0.99 -9.42 12.62
N LYS A 31 0.08 -9.96 13.21
CA LYS A 31 1.44 -9.42 13.04
C LYS A 31 1.93 -9.58 11.59
N ALA A 32 1.65 -10.72 10.96
CA ALA A 32 1.99 -10.95 9.56
C ALA A 32 1.20 -10.01 8.62
N LEU A 33 -0.10 -9.87 8.84
CA LEU A 33 -0.97 -8.93 8.12
C LEU A 33 -0.51 -7.48 8.30
N GLY A 34 -0.19 -7.07 9.53
CA GLY A 34 0.32 -5.72 9.82
C GLY A 34 1.63 -5.42 9.11
N ARG A 35 2.54 -6.40 9.00
CA ARG A 35 3.79 -6.25 8.23
C ARG A 35 3.52 -6.10 6.74
N ILE A 36 2.64 -6.92 6.17
CA ILE A 36 2.29 -6.84 4.74
C ILE A 36 1.59 -5.52 4.44
N ALA A 37 0.62 -5.11 5.27
CA ALA A 37 -0.09 -3.85 5.13
C ALA A 37 0.87 -2.64 5.26
N GLY A 38 1.79 -2.67 6.22
CA GLY A 38 2.81 -1.63 6.39
C GLY A 38 3.74 -1.51 5.19
N LEU A 39 4.24 -2.63 4.68
CA LEU A 39 5.07 -2.64 3.46
C LEU A 39 4.28 -2.20 2.23
N GLY A 40 3.01 -2.63 2.10
CA GLY A 40 2.12 -2.21 1.03
C GLY A 40 1.86 -0.71 1.05
N MET A 41 1.64 -0.13 2.23
CA MET A 41 1.43 1.31 2.38
C MET A 41 2.71 2.10 2.07
N ALA A 42 3.87 1.64 2.53
CA ALA A 42 5.15 2.25 2.17
C ALA A 42 5.41 2.20 0.66
N ALA A 43 5.14 1.06 0.02
CA ALA A 43 5.25 0.91 -1.43
C ALA A 43 4.28 1.83 -2.18
N ALA A 44 3.03 1.94 -1.73
CA ALA A 44 2.03 2.84 -2.31
C ALA A 44 2.46 4.31 -2.20
N LEU A 45 3.02 4.72 -1.06
CA LEU A 45 3.55 6.07 -0.86
C LEU A 45 4.72 6.35 -1.81
N LEU A 46 5.69 5.42 -1.90
CA LEU A 46 6.84 5.56 -2.81
C LEU A 46 6.40 5.63 -4.27
N LEU A 47 5.47 4.78 -4.70
CA LEU A 47 4.95 4.81 -6.08
C LEU A 47 4.17 6.09 -6.36
N SER A 48 3.37 6.58 -5.42
CA SER A 48 2.67 7.85 -5.55
C SER A 48 3.67 9.01 -5.75
N LEU A 49 4.74 9.03 -4.96
CA LEU A 49 5.78 10.04 -5.07
C LEU A 49 6.54 9.95 -6.41
N ALA A 50 6.88 8.74 -6.84
CA ALA A 50 7.51 8.50 -8.13
C ALA A 50 6.63 8.95 -9.29
N ALA A 51 5.33 8.64 -9.25
CA ALA A 51 4.36 9.08 -10.26
C ALA A 51 4.24 10.62 -10.30
N LEU A 52 4.23 11.26 -9.14
CA LEU A 52 4.21 12.73 -9.04
C LEU A 52 5.46 13.36 -9.65
N PHE A 53 6.65 12.87 -9.31
CA PHE A 53 7.89 13.38 -9.90
C PHE A 53 7.96 13.11 -11.41
N LEU A 54 7.50 11.95 -11.86
CA LEU A 54 7.43 11.63 -13.28
C LEU A 54 6.48 12.56 -14.03
N ALA A 55 5.33 12.90 -13.44
CA ALA A 55 4.39 13.86 -14.00
C ALA A 55 5.00 15.26 -14.14
N VAL A 56 5.68 15.75 -13.09
CA VAL A 56 6.36 17.06 -13.13
C VAL A 56 7.48 17.07 -14.17
N ALA A 57 8.31 16.02 -14.21
CA ALA A 57 9.37 15.90 -15.19
C ALA A 57 8.83 15.84 -16.62
N GLY A 58 7.78 15.04 -16.86
CA GLY A 58 7.13 14.94 -18.15
C GLY A 58 6.51 16.26 -18.61
N MET A 59 5.80 16.96 -17.72
CA MET A 59 5.27 18.30 -18.00
C MET A 59 6.40 19.27 -18.39
N ARG A 60 7.50 19.28 -17.63
CA ARG A 60 8.63 20.16 -17.89
C ARG A 60 9.31 19.86 -19.21
N LEU A 61 9.53 18.59 -19.54
CA LEU A 61 10.07 18.18 -20.84
C LEU A 61 9.19 18.63 -22.02
N ILE A 62 7.86 18.56 -21.87
CA ILE A 62 6.94 19.02 -22.90
C ILE A 62 7.06 20.55 -23.07
N VAL A 63 7.05 21.30 -21.97
CA VAL A 63 7.13 22.76 -22.03
C VAL A 63 8.48 23.24 -22.57
N ASP A 64 9.58 22.61 -22.15
CA ASP A 64 10.94 22.95 -22.60
C ASP A 64 11.16 22.61 -24.09
N ALA A 65 10.38 21.68 -24.67
CA ALA A 65 10.43 21.35 -26.09
C ALA A 65 9.65 22.36 -26.97
N LEU A 66 8.83 23.22 -26.38
CA LEU A 66 8.03 24.21 -27.09
C LEU A 66 8.76 25.57 -27.19
N PRO A 67 8.46 26.39 -28.21
CA PRO A 67 9.03 27.73 -28.31
C PRO A 67 8.69 28.62 -27.11
N ASP A 68 9.58 29.56 -26.80
CA ASP A 68 9.35 30.52 -25.73
C ASP A 68 8.12 31.40 -26.02
N GLY A 69 7.23 31.50 -25.04
CA GLY A 69 6.05 32.37 -25.11
C GLY A 69 4.89 31.91 -24.24
N HIS A 70 4.11 32.87 -23.74
CA HIS A 70 2.97 32.58 -22.86
C HIS A 70 1.94 31.62 -23.49
N ILE A 71 1.68 31.76 -24.80
CA ILE A 71 0.71 30.92 -25.52
C ILE A 71 1.20 29.46 -25.60
N TRP A 72 2.49 29.25 -25.93
CA TRP A 72 3.09 27.93 -26.05
C TRP A 72 3.23 27.23 -24.69
N SER A 73 3.59 27.96 -23.63
CA SER A 73 3.61 27.39 -22.28
C SER A 73 2.21 26.93 -21.83
N GLY A 74 1.16 27.72 -22.10
CA GLY A 74 -0.22 27.34 -21.83
C GLY A 74 -0.64 26.07 -22.57
N PHE A 75 -0.29 25.96 -23.85
CA PHE A 75 -0.54 24.75 -24.64
C PHE A 75 0.23 23.54 -24.11
N GLY A 76 1.48 23.72 -23.69
CA GLY A 76 2.30 22.67 -23.06
C GLY A 76 1.67 22.10 -21.79
N TYR A 77 1.10 22.95 -20.93
CA TYR A 77 0.37 22.50 -19.73
C TYR A 77 -0.90 21.71 -20.06
N ILE A 78 -1.65 22.13 -21.07
CA ILE A 78 -2.84 21.40 -21.54
C ILE A 78 -2.43 20.03 -22.06
N LEU A 79 -1.39 19.97 -22.91
CA LEU A 79 -0.89 18.72 -23.48
C LEU A 79 -0.39 17.76 -22.39
N ALA A 80 0.38 18.27 -21.43
CA ALA A 80 0.85 17.50 -20.28
C ALA A 80 -0.33 16.96 -19.46
N SER A 81 -1.37 17.77 -19.23
CA SER A 81 -2.57 17.36 -18.47
C SER A 81 -3.33 16.23 -19.17
N ILE A 82 -3.49 16.31 -20.50
CA ILE A 82 -4.11 15.24 -21.30
C ILE A 82 -3.27 13.96 -21.22
N GLY A 83 -1.95 14.05 -21.39
CA GLY A 83 -1.06 12.90 -21.30
C GLY A 83 -1.13 12.22 -19.92
N LEU A 84 -1.17 13.02 -18.85
CA LEU A 84 -1.30 12.53 -17.48
C LEU A 84 -2.64 11.82 -17.27
N PHE A 85 -3.74 12.38 -17.80
CA PHE A 85 -5.08 11.78 -17.71
C PHE A 85 -5.14 10.43 -18.43
N ILE A 86 -4.59 10.35 -19.66
CA ILE A 86 -4.53 9.08 -20.42
C ILE A 86 -3.71 8.04 -19.66
N THR A 87 -2.55 8.43 -19.16
CA THR A 87 -1.64 7.50 -18.47
C THR A 87 -2.25 6.99 -17.16
N ALA A 88 -2.83 7.89 -16.35
CA ALA A 88 -3.53 7.53 -15.11
C ALA A 88 -4.76 6.64 -15.40
N GLY A 89 -5.52 6.96 -16.45
CA GLY A 89 -6.66 6.16 -16.89
C GLY A 89 -6.26 4.76 -17.35
N LEU A 90 -5.15 4.63 -18.09
CA LEU A 90 -4.61 3.34 -18.53
C LEU A 90 -4.13 2.48 -17.36
N VAL A 91 -3.40 3.07 -16.42
CA VAL A 91 -2.93 2.38 -15.21
C VAL A 91 -4.12 1.94 -14.36
N GLY A 92 -5.11 2.82 -14.15
CA GLY A 92 -6.34 2.52 -13.43
C GLY A 92 -7.10 1.36 -14.09
N TRP A 93 -7.31 1.43 -15.41
CA TRP A 93 -7.98 0.35 -16.15
C TRP A 93 -7.26 -0.99 -16.01
N ARG A 94 -5.91 -0.99 -16.04
CA ARG A 94 -5.11 -2.20 -15.89
C ARG A 94 -5.16 -2.77 -14.47
N ALA A 95 -5.35 -1.93 -13.46
CA ALA A 95 -5.45 -2.32 -12.06
C ALA A 95 -6.82 -2.94 -11.71
N PHE A 96 -7.89 -2.52 -12.37
CA PHE A 96 -9.26 -3.01 -12.14
C PHE A 96 -9.67 -4.20 -13.03
N ARG A 97 -8.79 -4.68 -13.90
CA ARG A 97 -9.03 -5.77 -14.84
C ARG A 97 -8.06 -6.92 -14.60
#